data_AF-A0A3D3PBJ4-F1
#
_entry.id   AF-A0A3D3PBJ4-F1
#
_cell.length_a   1.000
_cell.length_b   1.000
_cell.length_c   1.000
_cell.angle_alpha   90.00
_cell.angle_beta   90.00
_cell.angle_gamma   90.00
#
_symmetry.space_group_name_H-M   'P 1'
#
loop_
_entity.id
_entity.type
_entity.pdbx_description
1 polymer ?
#
loop_
_entity_poly.entity_id
_entity_poly.type
_entity_poly.pdbx_seq_one_letter_code
_entity_poly.pdbx_strand_id
1 'polypeptide(L)'
;MTEEFHPPIRNRFLIMRLLAIIAHDVKSPLDSILLLISFFKEKDPDMEDYTNFLAVLEPHIKSSKNILEDLLNWAKLLLVEDNTLPEKLVNIKIRDLTDKVIQSVQYFNLNKQIDFLNNIPEDLSYSINVDLYTFVLRNLLMNSIK
;
A
#
# COMPACT_ATOMS: atom_id res chain seq x y z
N MET A 1 23.81 -33.63 -14.04
CA MET A 1 22.66 -33.06 -14.78
C MET A 1 21.85 -32.27 -13.78
N THR A 2 22.04 -30.96 -13.79
CA THR A 2 21.28 -30.01 -12.97
C THR A 2 19.96 -29.74 -13.70
N GLU A 3 18.84 -30.15 -13.12
CA GLU A 3 17.52 -29.72 -13.59
C GLU A 3 17.41 -28.20 -13.39
N GLU A 4 17.41 -27.46 -14.49
CA GLU A 4 17.03 -26.04 -14.48
C GLU A 4 15.56 -25.95 -14.08
N PHE A 5 15.34 -25.53 -12.85
CA PHE A 5 14.02 -25.29 -12.28
C PHE A 5 13.43 -24.03 -12.94
N HIS A 6 12.70 -24.20 -14.04
CA HIS A 6 11.92 -23.12 -14.63
C HIS A 6 10.65 -22.88 -13.80
N PRO A 7 10.44 -21.67 -13.24
CA PRO A 7 9.21 -21.37 -12.53
C PRO A 7 8.00 -21.51 -13.49
N PRO A 8 6.87 -22.07 -13.04
CA PRO A 8 5.76 -22.42 -13.92
C PRO A 8 5.22 -21.18 -14.66
N ILE A 9 5.11 -21.28 -15.99
CA ILE A 9 4.72 -20.24 -16.97
C ILE A 9 3.46 -19.44 -16.54
N ARG A 10 2.55 -20.07 -15.79
CA ARG A 10 1.33 -19.48 -15.24
C ARG A 10 1.59 -18.30 -14.28
N ASN A 11 2.66 -18.34 -13.48
CA ASN A 11 3.01 -17.25 -12.55
C ASN A 11 3.49 -16.01 -13.31
N ARG A 12 4.29 -16.19 -14.38
CA ARG A 12 4.75 -15.09 -15.24
C ARG A 12 3.60 -14.33 -15.90
N PHE A 13 2.58 -15.04 -16.38
CA PHE A 13 1.44 -14.42 -17.04
C PHE A 13 0.56 -13.60 -16.07
N LEU A 14 0.34 -14.09 -14.85
CA LEU A 14 -0.38 -13.35 -13.80
C LEU A 14 0.38 -12.09 -13.38
N ILE A 15 1.70 -12.18 -13.24
CA ILE A 15 2.59 -11.04 -12.94
C ILE A 15 2.49 -9.97 -14.03
N MET A 16 2.54 -10.35 -15.31
CA MET A 16 2.45 -9.38 -16.40
C MET A 16 1.10 -8.67 -16.45
N ARG A 17 -0.01 -9.37 -16.19
CA ARG A 17 -1.34 -8.74 -16.12
C ARG A 17 -1.47 -7.81 -14.92
N LEU A 18 -0.93 -8.20 -13.77
CA LEU A 18 -0.91 -7.38 -12.56
C LEU A 18 -0.11 -6.10 -12.80
N LEU A 19 1.11 -6.20 -13.36
CA LEU A 19 1.94 -5.05 -13.71
C LEU A 19 1.26 -4.12 -14.73
N ALA A 20 0.52 -4.68 -15.71
CA ALA A 20 -0.19 -3.89 -16.70
C ALA A 20 -1.37 -3.09 -16.10
N ILE A 21 -2.17 -3.71 -15.22
CA ILE A 21 -3.27 -3.03 -14.51
C ILE A 21 -2.70 -1.93 -13.61
N ILE A 22 -1.61 -2.21 -12.90
CA ILE A 22 -1.03 -1.25 -11.97
C ILE A 22 -0.35 -0.09 -12.71
N ALA A 23 0.33 -0.36 -13.84
CA ALA A 23 0.88 0.69 -14.67
C ALA A 23 -0.21 1.67 -15.14
N HIS A 24 -1.39 1.17 -15.48
CA HIS A 24 -2.54 2.00 -15.82
C HIS A 24 -3.04 2.82 -14.62
N ASP A 25 -3.20 2.20 -13.45
CA ASP A 25 -3.78 2.82 -12.26
C ASP A 25 -2.83 3.82 -11.57
N VAL A 26 -1.51 3.68 -11.75
CA VAL A 26 -0.50 4.68 -11.33
C VAL A 26 -0.38 5.81 -12.34
N LYS A 27 -0.51 5.52 -13.63
CA LYS A 27 -0.40 6.52 -14.70
C LYS A 27 -1.51 7.58 -14.59
N SER A 28 -2.74 7.17 -14.33
CA SER A 28 -3.88 8.11 -14.24
C SER A 28 -3.71 9.23 -13.19
N PRO A 29 -3.34 8.95 -11.92
CA PRO A 29 -3.13 10.01 -10.95
C PRO A 29 -1.83 10.79 -11.20
N LEU A 30 -0.79 10.20 -11.80
CA LEU A 30 0.40 10.96 -12.25
C LEU A 30 0.09 11.94 -13.39
N ASP A 31 -0.71 11.53 -14.37
CA ASP A 31 -1.18 12.40 -15.46
C ASP A 31 -2.04 13.56 -14.90
N SER A 32 -2.85 13.27 -13.88
CA SER A 32 -3.66 14.28 -13.18
C SER A 32 -2.78 15.29 -12.42
N ILE A 33 -1.74 14.82 -11.74
CA ILE A 33 -0.72 15.67 -11.08
C ILE A 33 0.00 16.55 -12.11
N LEU A 34 0.41 15.98 -13.25
CA LEU A 34 1.08 16.71 -14.32
C LEU A 34 0.18 17.80 -14.91
N LEU A 35 -1.10 17.50 -15.17
CA LEU A 35 -2.08 18.48 -15.67
C LEU A 35 -2.27 19.63 -14.68
N LEU A 36 -2.40 19.30 -13.40
CA LEU A 36 -2.50 20.26 -12.29
C LEU A 36 -1.27 21.19 -12.26
N ILE A 37 -0.06 20.63 -12.30
CA ILE A 37 1.19 21.41 -12.34
C ILE A 37 1.28 22.28 -13.60
N SER A 38 0.79 21.79 -14.74
CA SER A 38 0.80 22.52 -16.03
C SER A 38 -0.12 23.73 -15.99
N PHE A 39 -1.33 23.55 -15.46
CA PHE A 39 -2.30 24.64 -15.27
C PHE A 39 -1.75 25.75 -14.37
N PHE A 40 -1.02 25.37 -13.31
CA PHE A 40 -0.37 26.31 -12.40
C PHE A 40 0.83 27.04 -13.01
N LYS A 41 1.50 26.44 -14.00
CA LYS A 41 2.60 27.10 -14.71
C LYS A 41 2.13 28.18 -15.69
N GLU A 42 0.90 28.05 -16.20
CA GLU A 42 0.32 29.00 -17.17
C GLU A 42 -0.38 30.19 -16.50
N LYS A 43 -0.75 30.07 -15.23
CA LYS A 43 -1.30 31.18 -14.43
C LYS A 43 -0.25 31.73 -13.48
N ASP A 44 -0.30 33.04 -13.23
CA ASP A 44 0.36 33.68 -12.09
C ASP A 44 -0.67 33.68 -10.94
N PRO A 45 -0.75 32.59 -10.16
CA PRO A 45 -1.87 32.35 -9.26
C PRO A 45 -1.70 33.18 -7.98
N ASP A 46 -2.81 33.65 -7.42
CA ASP A 46 -2.76 34.24 -6.09
C ASP A 46 -2.55 33.17 -5.00
N MET A 47 -2.36 33.61 -3.75
CA MET A 47 -2.11 32.69 -2.63
C MET A 47 -3.31 31.79 -2.31
N GLU A 48 -4.53 32.21 -2.64
CA GLU A 48 -5.74 31.42 -2.43
C GLU A 48 -5.82 30.27 -3.44
N ASP A 49 -5.59 30.57 -4.72
CA ASP A 49 -5.45 29.59 -5.79
C ASP A 49 -4.38 28.56 -5.42
N TYR A 50 -3.21 29.00 -4.93
CA TYR A 50 -2.11 28.12 -4.53
C TYR A 50 -2.48 27.19 -3.37
N THR A 51 -3.24 27.69 -2.39
CA THR A 51 -3.68 26.89 -1.24
C THR A 51 -4.71 25.84 -1.66
N ASN A 52 -5.67 26.21 -2.51
CA ASN A 52 -6.66 25.28 -3.07
C ASN A 52 -5.98 24.20 -3.93
N PHE A 53 -4.94 24.57 -4.67
CA PHE A 53 -4.15 23.64 -5.45
C PHE A 53 -3.44 22.58 -4.59
N LEU A 54 -2.76 23.00 -3.53
CA LEU A 54 -2.10 22.07 -2.61
C LEU A 54 -3.10 21.12 -1.95
N ALA A 55 -4.29 21.62 -1.60
CA ALA A 55 -5.35 20.82 -1.00
C ALA A 55 -5.87 19.70 -1.93
N VAL A 56 -5.82 19.90 -3.25
CA VAL A 56 -6.17 18.87 -4.25
C VAL A 56 -4.98 17.97 -4.56
N LEU A 57 -3.79 18.55 -4.74
CA LEU A 57 -2.60 17.82 -5.16
C LEU A 57 -2.11 16.81 -4.13
N GLU A 58 -2.12 17.18 -2.84
CA GLU A 58 -1.58 16.34 -1.77
C GLU A 58 -2.33 14.99 -1.65
N PRO A 59 -3.67 14.92 -1.61
CA PRO A 59 -4.41 13.66 -1.68
C PRO A 59 -4.07 12.80 -2.89
N HIS A 60 -3.92 13.40 -4.08
CA HIS A 60 -3.58 12.66 -5.30
C HIS A 60 -2.19 12.02 -5.22
N ILE A 61 -1.19 12.76 -4.74
CA ILE A 61 0.18 12.23 -4.53
C ILE A 61 0.16 11.11 -3.48
N LYS A 62 -0.55 11.30 -2.36
CA LYS A 62 -0.68 10.27 -1.30
C LYS A 62 -1.32 8.99 -1.85
N SER A 63 -2.36 9.12 -2.67
CA SER A 63 -3.03 7.97 -3.30
C SER A 63 -2.09 7.22 -4.26
N SER A 64 -1.39 7.92 -5.15
CA SER A 64 -0.41 7.31 -6.08
C SER A 64 0.69 6.57 -5.33
N LYS A 65 1.21 7.18 -4.26
CA LYS A 65 2.24 6.58 -3.42
C LYS A 65 1.75 5.28 -2.77
N ASN A 66 0.51 5.26 -2.26
CA ASN A 66 -0.07 4.05 -1.67
C ASN A 66 -0.18 2.91 -2.69
N ILE A 67 -0.61 3.20 -3.92
CA ILE A 67 -0.70 2.18 -4.99
C ILE A 67 0.68 1.60 -5.31
N LEU A 68 1.71 2.46 -5.39
CA LEU A 68 3.10 2.04 -5.62
C LEU A 68 3.66 1.20 -4.47
N GLU A 69 3.37 1.58 -3.22
CA GLU A 69 3.77 0.81 -2.04
C GLU A 69 3.09 -0.55 -1.99
N ASP A 70 1.79 -0.61 -2.30
CA ASP A 70 1.04 -1.85 -2.37
C ASP A 70 1.63 -2.76 -3.46
N LEU A 71 1.87 -2.24 -4.66
CA LEU A 71 2.54 -2.96 -5.76
C LEU A 71 3.90 -3.52 -5.33
N LEU A 72 4.73 -2.70 -4.70
CA LEU A 72 6.06 -3.12 -4.28
C LEU A 72 5.99 -4.26 -3.27
N ASN A 73 5.01 -4.22 -2.36
CA ASN A 73 4.76 -5.30 -1.41
C ASN A 73 4.29 -6.58 -2.13
N TRP A 74 3.37 -6.48 -3.09
CA TRP A 74 2.95 -7.62 -3.91
C TRP A 74 4.12 -8.22 -4.71
N ALA A 75 4.95 -7.38 -5.33
CA ALA A 75 6.12 -7.82 -6.08
C ALA A 75 7.12 -8.55 -5.18
N LYS A 76 7.38 -8.05 -3.97
CA LYS A 76 8.25 -8.72 -3.00
C LYS A 76 7.74 -10.10 -2.61
N LEU A 77 6.43 -10.26 -2.40
CA LEU A 77 5.82 -11.56 -2.07
C LEU A 77 5.91 -12.56 -3.23
N LEU A 78 5.87 -12.08 -4.47
CA LEU A 78 5.93 -12.90 -5.68
C LEU A 78 7.37 -13.27 -6.10
N LEU A 79 8.36 -12.51 -5.65
CA LEU A 79 9.79 -12.74 -5.90
C LEU A 79 10.43 -13.73 -4.92
N VAL A 80 9.67 -14.22 -3.94
CA VAL A 80 10.11 -15.31 -3.06
C VAL A 80 10.07 -16.61 -3.89
N GLU A 81 11.23 -16.97 -4.46
CA GLU A 81 11.41 -17.98 -5.52
C GLU A 81 10.91 -19.39 -5.18
N ASP A 82 10.62 -19.69 -3.91
CA ASP A 82 10.42 -21.06 -3.45
C ASP A 82 9.04 -21.32 -2.81
N ASN A 83 8.04 -20.43 -3.03
CA ASN A 83 6.73 -20.50 -2.36
C ASN A 83 6.80 -20.46 -0.81
N THR A 84 7.99 -20.33 -0.23
CA THR A 84 8.24 -20.24 1.20
C THR A 84 8.44 -18.78 1.55
N LEU A 85 7.38 -18.11 1.98
CA LEU A 85 7.49 -16.80 2.64
C LEU A 85 8.69 -16.85 3.59
N PRO A 86 9.63 -15.89 3.56
CA PRO A 86 10.80 -15.95 4.42
C PRO A 86 10.32 -16.16 5.86
N GLU A 87 10.75 -17.27 6.47
CA GLU A 87 10.44 -17.63 7.85
C GLU A 87 11.19 -16.70 8.81
N LYS A 88 10.86 -15.42 8.78
CA LYS A 88 11.25 -14.47 9.81
C LYS A 88 10.13 -14.39 10.84
N LEU A 89 9.83 -15.54 11.44
CA LEU A 89 8.88 -15.61 12.53
C LEU A 89 9.52 -14.95 13.75
N VAL A 90 8.84 -13.96 14.30
CA VAL A 90 9.23 -13.29 15.53
C VAL A 90 8.09 -13.46 16.51
N ASN A 91 8.40 -13.92 17.73
CA ASN A 91 7.44 -13.94 18.81
C ASN A 91 7.18 -12.50 19.26
N ILE A 92 5.95 -12.02 19.07
CA ILE A 92 5.58 -10.63 19.34
C ILE A 92 4.17 -10.58 19.93
N LYS A 93 3.91 -9.58 20.78
CA LYS A 93 2.57 -9.25 21.24
C LYS A 93 1.73 -8.77 20.04
N ILE A 94 0.69 -9.54 19.72
CA ILE A 94 -0.14 -9.29 18.54
C ILE A 94 -0.93 -7.99 18.69
N ARG A 95 -1.34 -7.67 19.92
CA ARG A 95 -2.03 -6.42 20.22
C ARG A 95 -1.20 -5.20 19.82
N ASP A 96 0.05 -5.13 20.27
CA ASP A 96 0.97 -4.02 19.97
C ASP A 96 1.23 -3.87 18.47
N LEU A 97 1.37 -4.99 17.75
CA LEU A 97 1.54 -4.95 16.30
C LEU A 97 0.27 -4.43 15.61
N THR A 98 -0.90 -4.89 16.04
CA THR A 98 -2.20 -4.43 15.50
C THR A 98 -2.41 -2.94 15.74
N ASP A 99 -2.09 -2.44 16.94
CA ASP A 99 -2.23 -1.03 17.30
C ASP A 99 -1.36 -0.14 16.40
N LYS A 100 -0.13 -0.57 16.08
CA LYS A 100 0.75 0.13 15.13
C LYS A 100 0.13 0.19 13.73
N VAL A 101 -0.47 -0.91 13.26
CA VAL A 101 -1.13 -0.92 11.94
C VAL A 101 -2.35 0.00 11.95
N ILE A 102 -3.18 -0.04 12.99
CA ILE A 102 -4.35 0.84 13.14
C ILE A 102 -3.92 2.30 13.14
N GLN A 103 -2.90 2.68 13.93
CA GLN A 103 -2.37 4.05 13.94
C GLN A 103 -1.90 4.50 12.55
N SER A 104 -1.21 3.61 11.81
CA SER A 104 -0.75 3.93 10.44
C SER A 104 -1.90 4.22 9.46
N VAL A 105 -3.07 3.63 9.72
CA VAL A 105 -4.25 3.71 8.85
C VAL A 105 -5.18 4.87 9.26
N GLN A 106 -5.23 5.21 10.55
CA GLN A 106 -6.02 6.34 11.07
C GLN A 106 -5.68 7.69 10.41
N TYR A 107 -4.43 7.88 9.96
CA TYR A 107 -4.03 9.10 9.25
C TYR A 107 -4.81 9.31 7.92
N PHE A 108 -5.27 8.24 7.29
CA PHE A 108 -6.09 8.30 6.07
C PHE A 108 -7.60 8.47 6.34
N ASN A 109 -7.99 8.48 7.62
CA ASN A 109 -9.38 8.44 8.10
C ASN A 109 -9.86 9.77 8.72
N LEU A 110 -9.08 10.85 8.62
CA LEU A 110 -9.39 12.15 9.24
C LEU A 110 -10.78 12.72 8.84
N ASN A 111 -11.36 12.26 7.72
CA ASN A 111 -12.62 12.78 7.19
C ASN A 111 -13.83 11.83 7.31
N LYS A 112 -13.68 10.59 7.81
CA LYS A 112 -14.75 9.56 7.72
C LYS A 112 -15.38 9.10 9.06
N GLN A 113 -15.02 9.67 10.22
CA GLN A 113 -15.60 9.28 11.55
C GLN A 113 -15.64 7.75 11.80
N ILE A 114 -14.60 7.01 11.38
CA ILE A 114 -14.53 5.56 11.63
C ILE A 114 -13.72 5.30 12.90
N ASP A 115 -14.29 4.55 13.84
CA ASP A 115 -13.63 4.09 15.05
C ASP A 115 -13.01 2.70 14.86
N PHE A 116 -11.77 2.53 15.32
CA PHE A 116 -11.08 1.23 15.34
C PHE A 116 -11.05 0.68 16.76
N LEU A 117 -11.50 -0.56 16.95
CA LEU A 117 -11.50 -1.25 18.23
C LEU A 117 -10.58 -2.47 18.18
N ASN A 118 -9.49 -2.44 18.94
CA ASN A 118 -8.57 -3.57 19.08
C ASN A 118 -8.91 -4.40 20.34
N ASN A 119 -9.63 -5.50 20.14
CA ASN A 119 -10.03 -6.43 21.23
C ASN A 119 -9.06 -7.60 21.43
N ILE A 120 -7.83 -7.51 20.95
CA ILE A 120 -6.84 -8.58 21.13
C ILE A 120 -6.37 -8.61 22.60
N PRO A 121 -6.31 -9.78 23.27
CA PRO A 121 -5.81 -9.89 24.64
C PRO A 121 -4.36 -9.37 24.79
N GLU A 122 -4.05 -8.67 25.88
CA GLU A 122 -2.73 -8.04 26.10
C GLU A 122 -1.57 -9.05 26.21
N ASP A 123 -1.88 -10.27 26.62
CA ASP A 123 -0.90 -11.34 26.83
C ASP A 123 -0.76 -12.27 25.62
N LEU A 124 -1.52 -12.03 24.53
CA LEU A 124 -1.45 -12.85 23.33
C LEU A 124 -0.15 -12.56 22.56
N SER A 125 0.80 -13.49 22.68
CA SER A 125 2.03 -13.50 21.89
C SER A 125 2.03 -14.68 20.93
N TYR A 126 2.43 -14.44 19.69
CA TYR A 126 2.49 -15.48 18.66
C TYR A 126 3.72 -15.29 17.77
N SER A 127 4.28 -16.40 17.29
CA SER A 127 5.38 -16.37 16.33
C SER A 127 4.83 -16.13 14.94
N ILE A 128 5.05 -14.93 14.39
CA ILE A 128 4.46 -14.49 13.11
C ILE A 128 5.49 -13.80 12.23
N ASN A 129 5.25 -13.80 10.92
CA ASN A 129 5.96 -12.91 10.01
C ASN A 129 5.34 -11.51 10.12
N VAL A 130 6.08 -10.59 10.72
CA VAL A 130 5.62 -9.22 11.02
C VAL A 130 5.24 -8.45 9.76
N ASP A 131 6.02 -8.61 8.69
CA ASP A 131 5.82 -7.88 7.44
C ASP A 131 4.52 -8.36 6.76
N LEU A 132 4.32 -9.69 6.70
CA LEU A 132 3.11 -10.28 6.11
C LEU A 132 1.86 -9.92 6.92
N TYR A 133 1.93 -10.02 8.25
CA TYR A 133 0.82 -9.65 9.13
C TYR A 133 0.42 -8.19 8.92
N THR A 134 1.42 -7.30 8.93
CA THR A 134 1.23 -5.86 8.73
C THR A 134 0.59 -5.59 7.36
N PHE A 135 1.09 -6.24 6.31
CA PHE A 135 0.58 -6.10 4.96
C PHE A 135 -0.89 -6.53 4.84
N VAL A 136 -1.23 -7.72 5.33
CA VAL A 136 -2.59 -8.26 5.25
C VAL A 136 -3.55 -7.38 6.05
N LEU A 137 -3.21 -7.07 7.30
CA LEU A 137 -4.08 -6.28 8.17
C LEU A 137 -4.28 -4.86 7.61
N ARG A 138 -3.22 -4.19 7.14
CA ARG A 138 -3.33 -2.87 6.50
C ARG A 138 -4.25 -2.91 5.30
N ASN A 139 -4.13 -3.91 4.42
CA ASN A 139 -5.00 -4.04 3.25
C ASN A 139 -6.47 -4.21 3.63
N LEU A 140 -6.76 -5.07 4.62
CA LEU A 140 -8.12 -5.27 5.10
C LEU A 140 -8.70 -3.97 5.68
N LEU A 141 -7.94 -3.27 6.52
CA LEU A 141 -8.41 -2.01 7.12
C LEU A 141 -8.61 -0.91 6.06
N MET A 142 -7.68 -0.76 5.11
CA MET A 142 -7.81 0.22 4.02
C MET A 142 -9.01 -0.08 3.13
N ASN A 143 -9.31 -1.36 2.87
CA ASN A 143 -10.51 -1.76 2.14
C ASN A 143 -11.80 -1.48 2.94
N SER A 144 -11.78 -1.63 4.27
CA SER A 144 -12.93 -1.29 5.12
C SER A 144 -13.19 0.22 5.23
N ILE A 145 -12.18 1.06 4.99
CA ILE A 145 -12.32 2.53 4.99
C ILE A 145 -12.86 3.06 3.66
N LYS A 146 -12.56 2.39 2.53
CA LYS A 146 -12.97 2.82 1.19
C LYS A 146 -14.49 2.85 1.08
#